data_AF-G7WJ44-F1
#
_entry.id   AF-G7WJ44-F1
#
_cell.length_a   1.000
_cell.length_b   1.000
_cell.length_c   1.000
_cell.angle_alpha   90.00
_cell.angle_beta   90.00
_cell.angle_gamma   90.00
#
_symmetry.space_group_name_H-M   'P 1'
#
loop_
_entity.id
_entity.type
_entity.pdbx_description
1 polymer ?
#
loop_
_entity_poly.entity_id
_entity_poly.type
_entity_poly.pdbx_seq_one_letter_code
_entity_poly.pdbx_strand_id
1 'polypeptide(L)'
;MWKNIFAPKKEISKGLYSSAGLLAFILFLLTWSLLSYSGIVNPLFLPSPGKVINTAIDLFSQGDILKDIGISFTRVGLGFLLAAVIGVPLGILMGTLRIMEGFFEPIMGFIRYMPASAFIPLFILWIGLDEGEKMSVIFFGTFFQLTLMVMDVTKNVQNELIDVSYTLGASKAQIFSKVILPSSLPGIVDTLRITFGWAWTYLVVAEIVGASSGLGYMIMQSSRFLRPDKIFVGIIIIGLLGLVTDIIFKFIYSASFSWMRKEGV
;
A
#
# COMPACT_ATOMS: atom_id res chain seq x y z
N MET A 1 -14.63 -36.12 -0.12
CA MET A 1 -14.65 -34.68 0.22
C MET A 1 -13.25 -34.07 0.37
N TRP A 2 -12.29 -34.68 1.06
CA TRP A 2 -10.98 -34.05 1.36
C TRP A 2 -9.98 -34.03 0.18
N LYS A 3 -10.11 -34.94 -0.80
CA LYS A 3 -9.21 -35.01 -1.97
C LYS A 3 -9.26 -33.77 -2.89
N ASN A 4 -10.31 -32.95 -2.81
CA ASN A 4 -10.43 -31.73 -3.63
C ASN A 4 -9.78 -30.49 -2.99
N ILE A 5 -9.45 -30.51 -1.70
CA ILE A 5 -8.87 -29.35 -0.98
C ILE A 5 -7.43 -29.07 -1.45
N PHE A 6 -6.68 -30.13 -1.77
CA PHE A 6 -5.28 -30.04 -2.21
C PHE A 6 -5.13 -30.07 -3.74
N ALA A 7 -6.23 -30.00 -4.49
CA ALA A 7 -6.18 -29.97 -5.95
C ALA A 7 -5.85 -28.54 -6.43
N PRO A 8 -4.83 -28.35 -7.29
CA PRO A 8 -4.45 -27.03 -7.75
C PRO A 8 -5.62 -26.30 -8.42
N LYS A 9 -5.87 -25.05 -8.02
CA LYS A 9 -6.87 -24.14 -8.59
C LYS A 9 -8.33 -24.64 -8.56
N LYS A 10 -8.65 -25.68 -7.79
CA LYS A 10 -10.07 -26.05 -7.56
C LYS A 10 -10.69 -25.16 -6.50
N GLU A 11 -11.92 -24.74 -6.75
CA GLU A 11 -12.70 -23.97 -5.79
C GLU A 11 -13.07 -24.83 -4.57
N ILE A 12 -12.88 -24.25 -3.38
CA ILE A 12 -13.36 -24.80 -2.11
C ILE A 12 -14.69 -24.13 -1.73
N SER A 13 -15.48 -24.76 -0.88
CA SER A 13 -16.74 -24.15 -0.42
C SER A 13 -16.48 -22.83 0.31
N LYS A 14 -17.35 -21.83 0.13
CA LYS A 14 -17.24 -20.52 0.80
C LYS A 14 -17.11 -20.65 2.33
N GLY A 15 -17.83 -21.62 2.92
CA GLY A 15 -17.73 -21.93 4.35
C GLY A 15 -16.35 -22.44 4.77
N LEU A 16 -15.74 -23.34 3.98
CA LEU A 16 -14.39 -23.84 4.27
C LEU A 16 -13.34 -22.73 4.13
N TYR A 17 -13.44 -21.91 3.09
CA TYR A 17 -12.57 -20.75 2.87
C TYR A 17 -12.59 -19.76 4.05
N SER A 18 -13.79 -19.34 4.47
CA SER A 18 -13.94 -18.42 5.61
C SER A 18 -13.52 -19.07 6.94
N SER A 19 -13.80 -20.35 7.14
CA SER A 19 -13.38 -21.07 8.36
C SER A 19 -11.87 -21.20 8.47
N ALA A 20 -11.16 -21.40 7.35
CA ALA A 20 -9.70 -21.46 7.34
C ALA A 20 -9.08 -20.10 7.71
N GLY A 21 -9.62 -19.00 7.18
CA GLY A 21 -9.20 -17.65 7.55
C GLY A 21 -9.46 -17.33 9.02
N LEU A 22 -10.64 -17.66 9.53
CA LEU A 22 -10.98 -17.50 10.95
C LEU A 22 -10.08 -18.34 11.85
N LEU A 23 -9.82 -19.59 11.49
CA LEU A 23 -8.94 -20.48 12.25
C LEU A 23 -7.51 -19.91 12.33
N ALA A 24 -6.98 -19.38 11.23
CA ALA A 24 -5.67 -18.73 11.21
C ALA A 24 -5.61 -17.53 12.16
N PHE A 25 -6.65 -16.68 12.17
CA PHE A 25 -6.73 -15.52 13.07
C PHE A 25 -6.85 -15.93 14.54
N ILE A 26 -7.67 -16.94 14.84
CA ILE A 26 -7.82 -17.49 16.19
C ILE A 26 -6.50 -18.09 16.66
N LEU A 27 -5.81 -18.89 15.83
CA LEU A 27 -4.51 -19.47 16.17
C LEU A 27 -3.45 -18.40 16.45
N PHE A 28 -3.43 -17.31 15.66
CA PHE A 28 -2.56 -16.17 15.91
C PHE A 28 -2.83 -15.53 17.28
N LEU A 29 -4.09 -15.20 17.59
CA LEU A 29 -4.46 -14.59 18.87
C LEU A 29 -4.22 -15.52 20.07
N LEU A 30 -4.49 -16.81 19.92
CA LEU A 30 -4.19 -17.82 20.95
C LEU A 30 -2.70 -17.92 21.20
N THR A 31 -1.88 -17.96 20.15
CA THR A 31 -0.42 -18.03 20.27
C THR A 31 0.13 -16.78 20.98
N TRP A 32 -0.31 -15.58 20.58
CA TRP A 32 0.07 -14.34 21.24
C TRP A 32 -0.37 -14.30 22.71
N SER A 33 -1.61 -14.70 23.00
CA SER A 33 -2.13 -14.74 24.37
C SER A 33 -1.35 -15.74 25.23
N LEU A 34 -1.17 -16.98 24.76
CA LEU A 34 -0.44 -18.00 25.50
C LEU A 34 1.00 -17.58 25.80
N LEU A 35 1.73 -17.03 24.81
CA LEU A 35 3.11 -16.58 25.02
C LEU A 35 3.22 -15.38 25.98
N SER A 36 2.27 -14.46 25.92
CA SER A 36 2.29 -13.26 26.77
C SER A 36 1.79 -13.49 28.20
N TYR A 37 0.76 -14.32 28.40
CA TYR A 37 0.20 -14.60 29.73
C TYR A 37 0.93 -15.71 30.48
N SER A 38 1.63 -16.62 29.79
CA SER A 38 2.40 -17.70 30.43
C SER A 38 3.64 -17.23 31.21
N GLY A 39 4.05 -15.97 31.02
CA GLY A 39 5.28 -15.44 31.63
C GLY A 39 6.57 -15.97 30.98
N ILE A 40 6.48 -16.79 29.93
CA ILE A 40 7.63 -17.29 29.17
C ILE A 40 8.38 -16.13 28.49
N VAL A 41 7.65 -15.10 28.04
CA VAL A 41 8.21 -13.92 27.39
C VAL A 41 8.08 -12.71 28.31
N ASN A 42 9.17 -11.97 28.48
CA ASN A 42 9.15 -10.75 29.28
C ASN A 42 8.16 -9.72 28.66
N PRO A 43 7.24 -9.13 29.45
CA PRO A 43 6.27 -8.14 28.97
C PRO A 43 6.87 -6.89 28.29
N LEU A 44 8.17 -6.64 28.49
CA LEU A 44 8.91 -5.60 27.76
C LEU A 44 9.10 -5.93 26.27
N PHE A 45 9.07 -7.20 25.89
CA PHE A 45 9.15 -7.63 24.48
C PHE A 45 7.79 -7.96 23.89
N LEU A 46 6.89 -8.56 24.69
CA LEU A 46 5.57 -8.99 24.23
C LEU A 46 4.49 -8.61 25.24
N PRO A 47 3.89 -7.40 25.14
CA PRO A 47 2.77 -7.04 25.99
C PRO A 47 1.57 -7.94 25.68
N SER A 48 0.81 -8.27 26.73
CA SER A 48 -0.43 -9.03 26.57
C SER A 48 -1.46 -8.27 25.72
N PRO A 49 -2.31 -8.94 24.93
CA PRO A 49 -3.36 -8.31 24.14
C PRO A 49 -4.26 -7.37 24.97
N GLY A 50 -4.64 -7.75 26.19
CA GLY A 50 -5.45 -6.91 27.07
C GLY A 50 -4.76 -5.59 27.45
N LYS A 51 -3.44 -5.63 27.70
CA LYS A 51 -2.65 -4.41 27.96
C LYS A 51 -2.60 -3.50 26.73
N VAL A 52 -2.45 -4.07 25.53
CA VAL A 52 -2.47 -3.29 24.27
C VAL A 52 -3.83 -2.62 24.07
N ILE A 53 -4.94 -3.34 24.31
CA ILE A 53 -6.30 -2.78 24.21
C ILE A 53 -6.52 -1.65 25.21
N ASN A 54 -6.17 -1.85 26.48
CA ASN A 54 -6.31 -0.80 27.51
C ASN A 54 -5.47 0.44 27.15
N THR A 55 -4.25 0.23 26.69
CA THR A 55 -3.38 1.33 26.23
C THR A 55 -3.98 2.07 25.04
N ALA A 56 -4.61 1.36 24.10
CA ALA A 56 -5.31 1.99 22.99
C ALA A 56 -6.46 2.86 23.50
N ILE A 57 -7.30 2.33 24.40
CA ILE A 57 -8.41 3.08 25.00
C ILE A 57 -7.89 4.36 25.67
N ASP A 58 -6.87 4.27 26.51
CA ASP A 58 -6.27 5.41 27.20
C ASP A 58 -5.77 6.47 26.20
N LEU A 59 -5.10 6.04 25.13
CA LEU A 59 -4.58 6.93 24.07
C LEU A 59 -5.71 7.63 23.30
N PHE A 60 -6.79 6.92 22.98
CA PHE A 60 -7.95 7.51 22.30
C PHE A 60 -8.73 8.44 23.22
N SER A 61 -8.86 8.13 24.51
CA SER A 61 -9.53 8.98 25.50
C SER A 61 -8.79 10.29 25.77
N GLN A 62 -7.45 10.27 25.70
CA GLN A 62 -6.62 11.48 25.84
C GLN A 62 -6.63 12.36 24.58
N GLY A 63 -7.02 11.81 23.42
CA GLY A 63 -7.24 12.56 22.17
C GLY A 63 -5.99 12.88 21.35
N ASP A 64 -4.78 12.72 21.91
CA ASP A 64 -3.53 13.03 21.21
C ASP A 64 -3.28 12.10 20.00
N ILE A 65 -3.70 10.84 20.10
CA ILE A 65 -3.49 9.86 19.02
C ILE A 65 -4.27 10.20 17.74
N LEU A 66 -5.43 10.85 17.86
CA LEU A 66 -6.24 11.23 16.69
C LEU A 66 -5.53 12.30 15.84
N LYS A 67 -4.78 13.20 16.49
CA LYS A 67 -3.97 14.20 15.79
C LYS A 67 -2.83 13.53 15.03
N ASP A 68 -2.13 12.60 15.67
CA ASP A 68 -1.05 11.82 15.03
C ASP A 68 -1.57 11.02 13.83
N ILE A 69 -2.74 10.37 13.97
CA ILE A 69 -3.41 9.67 12.86
C ILE A 69 -3.69 10.62 11.69
N GLY A 70 -4.28 11.79 11.96
CA GLY A 70 -4.62 12.76 10.92
C GLY A 70 -3.40 13.30 10.18
N ILE A 71 -2.32 13.60 10.91
CA ILE A 71 -1.05 14.06 10.35
C ILE A 71 -0.43 12.98 9.46
N SER A 72 -0.30 11.77 9.99
CA SER A 72 0.23 10.62 9.25
C SER A 72 -0.57 10.32 7.97
N PHE A 73 -1.90 10.35 8.06
CA PHE A 73 -2.78 10.16 6.92
C PHE A 73 -2.61 11.25 5.85
N THR A 74 -2.45 12.51 6.28
CA THR A 74 -2.23 13.64 5.36
C THR A 74 -0.89 13.52 4.64
N ARG A 75 0.18 13.17 5.36
CA ARG A 75 1.52 12.97 4.79
C ARG A 75 1.54 11.87 3.74
N VAL A 76 0.99 10.68 4.06
CA VAL A 76 0.94 9.56 3.11
C VAL A 76 0.04 9.87 1.93
N GLY A 77 -1.12 10.50 2.18
CA GLY A 77 -2.06 10.91 1.14
C GLY A 77 -1.43 11.87 0.14
N LEU A 78 -0.79 12.94 0.60
CA LEU A 78 -0.19 13.96 -0.27
C LEU A 78 1.05 13.44 -0.99
N GLY A 79 1.96 12.74 -0.30
CA GLY A 79 3.16 12.17 -0.90
C GLY A 79 2.81 11.14 -1.99
N PHE A 80 1.84 10.27 -1.73
CA PHE A 80 1.35 9.31 -2.71
C PHE A 80 0.58 9.98 -3.85
N LEU A 81 -0.27 10.96 -3.56
CA LEU A 81 -1.04 11.66 -4.60
C LEU A 81 -0.10 12.33 -5.61
N LEU A 82 1.00 12.95 -5.15
CA LEU A 82 2.02 13.50 -6.03
C LEU A 82 2.66 12.41 -6.90
N ALA A 83 2.98 11.25 -6.30
CA ALA A 83 3.54 10.11 -7.03
C ALA A 83 2.56 9.57 -8.08
N ALA A 84 1.27 9.50 -7.76
CA ALA A 84 0.24 9.03 -8.67
C ALA A 84 -0.03 10.00 -9.82
N VAL A 85 -0.15 11.30 -9.53
CA VAL A 85 -0.41 12.35 -10.53
C VAL A 85 0.68 12.41 -11.58
N ILE A 86 1.94 12.15 -11.22
CA ILE A 86 3.07 12.16 -12.16
C ILE A 86 3.31 10.76 -12.73
N GLY A 87 3.30 9.75 -11.85
CA GLY A 87 3.73 8.40 -12.18
C GLY A 87 2.73 7.62 -13.02
N VAL A 88 1.42 7.83 -12.85
CA VAL A 88 0.39 7.16 -13.66
C VAL A 88 0.43 7.64 -15.11
N PRO A 89 0.39 8.96 -15.42
CA PRO A 89 0.50 9.41 -16.81
C PRO A 89 1.81 8.97 -17.46
N LEU A 90 2.92 9.06 -16.75
CA LEU A 90 4.22 8.64 -17.26
C LEU A 90 4.27 7.13 -17.54
N GLY A 91 3.71 6.32 -16.65
CA GLY A 91 3.61 4.87 -16.84
C GLY A 91 2.75 4.52 -18.04
N ILE A 92 1.60 5.17 -18.22
CA ILE A 92 0.73 4.99 -19.39
C ILE A 92 1.49 5.35 -20.67
N LEU A 93 2.23 6.47 -20.68
CA LEU A 93 3.02 6.90 -21.82
C LEU A 93 4.11 5.88 -22.17
N MET A 94 4.84 5.38 -21.16
CA MET A 94 5.86 4.35 -21.33
C MET A 94 5.24 3.05 -21.88
N GLY A 95 4.09 2.61 -21.34
CA GLY A 95 3.43 1.39 -21.80
C GLY A 95 2.81 1.50 -23.19
N THR A 96 2.56 2.72 -23.68
CA THR A 96 1.99 2.97 -25.02
C THR A 96 3.06 3.23 -26.08
N LEU A 97 4.14 3.93 -25.72
CA LEU A 97 5.15 4.42 -26.67
C LEU A 97 6.52 3.80 -26.36
N ARG A 98 7.00 2.92 -27.25
CA ARG A 98 8.32 2.27 -27.12
C ARG A 98 9.49 3.25 -26.94
N ILE A 99 9.39 4.47 -27.49
CA ILE A 99 10.41 5.50 -27.30
C ILE A 99 10.45 6.03 -25.85
N MET A 100 9.28 6.15 -25.21
CA MET A 100 9.18 6.58 -23.82
C MET A 100 9.63 5.46 -22.88
N GLU A 101 9.23 4.22 -23.17
CA GLU A 101 9.73 3.01 -22.51
C GLU A 101 11.27 2.98 -22.50
N GLY A 102 11.90 2.97 -23.69
CA GLY A 102 13.35 2.87 -23.80
C GLY A 102 14.13 4.03 -23.17
N PHE A 103 13.52 5.22 -23.06
CA PHE A 103 14.15 6.38 -22.43
C PHE A 103 14.07 6.36 -20.90
N PHE A 104 12.90 6.05 -20.34
CA PHE A 104 12.65 6.16 -18.90
C PHE A 104 12.85 4.85 -18.14
N GLU A 105 12.47 3.70 -18.72
CA GLU A 105 12.50 2.40 -18.04
C GLU A 105 13.87 2.04 -17.49
N PRO A 106 15.01 2.21 -18.20
CA PRO A 106 16.31 1.84 -17.66
C PRO A 106 16.69 2.63 -16.40
N ILE A 107 16.41 3.94 -16.39
CA ILE A 107 16.74 4.83 -15.26
C ILE A 107 15.83 4.50 -14.07
N MET A 108 14.52 4.35 -14.30
CA MET A 108 13.58 4.00 -13.24
C MET A 108 13.83 2.60 -12.68
N GLY A 109 14.15 1.65 -13.58
CA GLY A 109 14.50 0.28 -13.26
C GLY A 109 15.79 0.17 -12.44
N PHE A 110 16.71 1.14 -12.55
CA PHE A 110 17.85 1.26 -11.66
C PHE A 110 17.46 1.88 -10.31
N ILE A 111 16.79 3.04 -10.31
CA ILE A 111 16.46 3.79 -9.09
C ILE A 111 15.55 2.99 -8.16
N ARG A 112 14.64 2.15 -8.67
CA ARG A 112 13.75 1.33 -7.84
C ARG A 112 14.48 0.40 -6.87
N TYR A 113 15.72 0.02 -7.15
CA TYR A 113 16.51 -0.84 -6.27
C TYR A 113 17.24 -0.05 -5.17
N MET A 114 17.27 1.27 -5.25
CA MET A 114 17.85 2.11 -4.22
C MET A 114 16.86 2.27 -3.06
N PRO A 115 17.26 2.01 -1.79
CA PRO A 115 16.36 2.18 -0.66
C PRO A 115 15.94 3.64 -0.50
N ALA A 116 14.64 3.93 -0.53
CA ALA A 116 14.14 5.30 -0.32
C ALA A 116 14.60 5.88 1.03
N SER A 117 14.77 5.04 2.05
CA SER A 117 15.29 5.41 3.36
C SER A 117 16.72 5.98 3.31
N ALA A 118 17.54 5.56 2.34
CA ALA A 118 18.90 6.05 2.19
C ALA A 118 18.96 7.51 1.71
N PHE A 119 17.87 8.03 1.14
CA PHE A 119 17.77 9.41 0.66
C PHE A 119 17.28 10.40 1.74
N ILE A 120 16.82 9.92 2.90
CA ILE A 120 16.31 10.79 3.97
C ILE A 120 17.32 11.90 4.35
N PRO A 121 18.61 11.62 4.59
CA PRO A 121 19.57 12.69 4.90
C PRO A 121 19.71 13.73 3.78
N LEU A 122 19.57 13.31 2.51
CA LEU A 122 19.61 14.22 1.36
C LEU A 122 18.37 15.11 1.30
N PHE A 123 17.18 14.56 1.53
CA PHE A 123 15.96 15.37 1.60
C PHE A 123 16.01 16.36 2.75
N ILE A 124 16.50 15.94 3.92
CA ILE A 124 16.75 16.86 5.04
C ILE A 124 17.71 17.98 4.64
N LEU A 125 18.80 17.66 3.93
CA LEU A 125 19.77 18.65 3.48
C LEU A 125 19.18 19.62 2.43
N TRP A 126 18.39 19.12 1.48
CA TRP A 126 17.89 19.89 0.34
C TRP A 126 16.69 20.78 0.69
N ILE A 127 15.76 20.26 1.49
CA ILE A 127 14.48 20.93 1.76
C ILE A 127 14.19 21.11 3.26
N GLY A 128 15.12 20.71 4.13
CA GLY A 128 15.02 20.91 5.59
C GLY A 128 14.17 19.85 6.30
N LEU A 129 14.15 19.94 7.64
CA LEU A 129 13.31 19.10 8.50
C LEU A 129 11.89 19.66 8.60
N ASP A 130 11.13 19.55 7.52
CA ASP A 130 9.73 20.01 7.48
C ASP A 130 8.81 18.95 6.86
N GLU A 131 7.51 19.22 6.72
CA GLU A 131 6.52 18.35 6.11
C GLU A 131 6.90 17.91 4.68
N GLY A 132 7.54 18.80 3.92
CA GLY A 132 8.01 18.52 2.55
C GLY A 132 9.00 17.34 2.48
N GLU A 133 9.84 17.16 3.50
CA GLU A 133 10.80 16.06 3.57
C GLU A 133 10.09 14.70 3.64
N LYS A 134 9.11 14.56 4.54
CA LYS A 134 8.36 13.30 4.73
C LYS A 134 7.58 12.95 3.47
N MET A 135 6.93 13.94 2.86
CA MET A 135 6.21 13.76 1.61
C MET A 135 7.15 13.37 0.46
N SER A 136 8.36 13.92 0.41
CA SER A 136 9.37 13.60 -0.60
C SER A 136 9.87 12.17 -0.47
N VAL A 137 10.06 11.65 0.75
CA VAL A 137 10.42 10.24 0.99
C VAL A 137 9.33 9.29 0.49
N ILE A 138 8.07 9.61 0.79
CA ILE A 138 6.91 8.81 0.36
C ILE A 138 6.76 8.86 -1.16
N PHE A 139 6.89 10.06 -1.75
CA PHE A 139 6.91 10.24 -3.19
C PHE A 139 8.01 9.38 -3.83
N PHE A 140 9.25 9.53 -3.38
CA PHE A 140 10.41 8.83 -3.95
C PHE A 140 10.28 7.31 -3.82
N GLY A 141 9.84 6.82 -2.66
CA GLY A 141 9.66 5.38 -2.43
C GLY A 141 8.54 4.75 -3.26
N THR A 142 7.54 5.52 -3.68
CA THR A 142 6.38 4.99 -4.41
C THR A 142 6.42 5.27 -5.91
N PHE A 143 6.93 6.43 -6.33
CA PHE A 143 6.88 6.94 -7.70
C PHE A 143 7.46 5.97 -8.73
N PHE A 144 8.73 5.60 -8.62
CA PHE A 144 9.42 4.80 -9.64
C PHE A 144 8.75 3.44 -9.85
N GLN A 145 8.39 2.79 -8.75
CA GLN A 145 7.77 1.48 -8.77
C GLN A 145 6.32 1.54 -9.26
N LEU A 146 5.55 2.55 -8.86
CA LEU A 146 4.21 2.81 -9.38
C LEU A 146 4.23 3.03 -10.90
N THR A 147 5.14 3.88 -11.40
CA THR A 147 5.27 4.15 -12.83
C THR A 147 5.57 2.90 -13.63
N LEU A 148 6.50 2.06 -13.18
CA LEU A 148 6.85 0.81 -13.86
C LEU A 148 5.70 -0.20 -13.84
N MET A 149 4.98 -0.34 -12.73
CA MET A 149 3.83 -1.25 -12.68
C MET A 149 2.67 -0.75 -13.56
N VAL A 150 2.43 0.56 -13.63
CA VAL A 150 1.44 1.14 -14.55
C VAL A 150 1.86 0.92 -16.01
N MET A 151 3.14 1.10 -16.33
CA MET A 151 3.70 0.78 -17.65
C MET A 151 3.42 -0.68 -18.01
N ASP A 152 3.72 -1.63 -17.11
CA ASP A 152 3.48 -3.05 -17.34
C ASP A 152 1.99 -3.35 -17.57
N VAL A 153 1.10 -2.75 -16.76
CA VAL A 153 -0.36 -2.89 -16.95
C VAL A 153 -0.78 -2.39 -18.33
N THR A 154 -0.32 -1.21 -18.74
CA THR A 154 -0.67 -0.62 -20.04
C THR A 154 -0.09 -1.43 -21.20
N LYS A 155 1.13 -1.96 -21.07
CA LYS A 155 1.81 -2.78 -22.09
C LYS A 155 1.16 -4.15 -22.27
N ASN A 156 0.52 -4.69 -21.23
CA ASN A 156 -0.18 -5.98 -21.28
C ASN A 156 -1.59 -5.90 -21.89
N VAL A 157 -2.02 -4.75 -22.40
CA VAL A 157 -3.24 -4.66 -23.22
C VAL A 157 -3.05 -5.55 -24.45
N GLN A 158 -4.04 -6.41 -24.73
CA GLN A 158 -4.01 -7.38 -25.81
C GLN A 158 -3.80 -6.70 -27.17
N ASN A 159 -2.78 -7.14 -27.90
CA ASN A 159 -2.48 -6.62 -29.24
C ASN A 159 -3.62 -6.90 -30.22
N GLU A 160 -4.38 -7.97 -30.00
CA GLU A 160 -5.54 -8.35 -30.82
C GLU A 160 -6.60 -7.24 -30.83
N LEU A 161 -6.85 -6.58 -29.69
CA LEU A 161 -7.79 -5.46 -29.62
C LEU A 161 -7.30 -4.25 -30.42
N ILE A 162 -5.99 -4.05 -30.46
CA ILE A 162 -5.33 -2.96 -31.19
C ILE A 162 -5.41 -3.23 -32.70
N ASP A 163 -5.06 -4.44 -33.14
CA ASP A 163 -5.05 -4.85 -34.55
C ASP A 163 -6.46 -4.83 -35.17
N VAL A 164 -7.47 -5.31 -34.44
CA VAL A 164 -8.88 -5.22 -34.87
C VAL A 164 -9.31 -3.75 -35.00
N SER A 165 -8.90 -2.89 -34.07
CA SER A 165 -9.23 -1.46 -34.13
C SER A 165 -8.61 -0.77 -35.34
N TYR A 166 -7.37 -1.11 -35.69
CA TYR A 166 -6.73 -0.63 -36.92
C TYR A 166 -7.49 -1.08 -38.18
N THR A 167 -7.97 -2.33 -38.20
CA THR A 167 -8.76 -2.86 -39.33
C THR A 167 -10.09 -2.11 -39.50
N LEU A 168 -10.68 -1.62 -38.40
CA LEU A 168 -11.89 -0.78 -38.41
C LEU A 168 -11.61 0.70 -38.76
N GLY A 169 -10.37 1.06 -39.10
CA GLY A 169 -9.98 2.42 -39.49
C GLY A 169 -9.74 3.37 -38.31
N ALA A 170 -9.53 2.85 -37.10
CA ALA A 170 -9.26 3.69 -35.94
C ALA A 170 -7.91 4.41 -36.05
N SER A 171 -7.89 5.71 -35.73
CA SER A 171 -6.65 6.48 -35.62
C SER A 171 -5.88 6.14 -34.34
N LYS A 172 -4.58 6.47 -34.29
CA LYS A 172 -3.73 6.24 -33.10
C LYS A 172 -4.32 6.86 -31.82
N ALA A 173 -4.90 8.05 -31.93
CA ALA A 173 -5.56 8.73 -30.80
C ALA A 173 -6.83 8.00 -30.34
N GLN A 174 -7.58 7.42 -31.28
CA GLN A 174 -8.76 6.61 -30.97
C GLN A 174 -8.37 5.29 -30.31
N ILE A 175 -7.31 4.62 -30.78
CA ILE A 175 -6.80 3.40 -30.16
C ILE A 175 -6.36 3.68 -28.73
N PHE A 176 -5.60 4.76 -28.50
CA PHE A 176 -5.20 5.16 -27.15
C PHE A 176 -6.41 5.41 -26.24
N SER A 177 -7.32 6.30 -26.65
CA SER A 177 -8.42 6.76 -25.80
C SER A 177 -9.57 5.76 -25.65
N LYS A 178 -9.80 4.88 -26.63
CA LYS A 178 -10.95 3.95 -26.65
C LYS A 178 -10.58 2.50 -26.39
N VAL A 179 -9.31 2.13 -26.52
CA VAL A 179 -8.85 0.73 -26.37
C VAL A 179 -7.85 0.63 -25.23
N ILE A 180 -6.69 1.28 -25.36
CA ILE A 180 -5.57 1.12 -24.43
C ILE A 180 -5.93 1.68 -23.05
N LEU A 181 -6.39 2.93 -22.97
CA LEU A 181 -6.71 3.57 -21.70
C LEU A 181 -7.87 2.85 -20.99
N PRO A 182 -9.05 2.63 -21.60
CA PRO A 182 -10.15 1.92 -20.92
C PRO A 182 -9.80 0.49 -20.50
N SER A 183 -9.00 -0.23 -21.31
CA SER A 183 -8.59 -1.61 -20.99
C SER A 183 -7.56 -1.68 -19.87
N SER A 184 -6.72 -0.66 -19.69
CA SER A 184 -5.67 -0.65 -18.66
C SER A 184 -6.15 -0.05 -17.33
N LEU A 185 -7.16 0.84 -17.35
CA LEU A 185 -7.68 1.52 -16.16
C LEU A 185 -7.97 0.60 -14.96
N PRO A 186 -8.62 -0.57 -15.09
CA PRO A 186 -8.84 -1.45 -13.94
C PRO A 186 -7.53 -1.91 -13.30
N GLY A 187 -6.56 -2.33 -14.12
CA GLY A 187 -5.23 -2.73 -13.63
C GLY A 187 -4.47 -1.57 -13.00
N ILE A 188 -4.65 -0.34 -13.52
CA ILE A 188 -4.03 0.87 -12.96
C ILE A 188 -4.60 1.16 -11.56
N VAL A 189 -5.91 1.03 -11.37
CA VAL A 189 -6.54 1.24 -10.05
C VAL A 189 -6.10 0.18 -9.04
N ASP A 190 -5.97 -1.09 -9.45
CA ASP A 190 -5.40 -2.12 -8.57
C ASP A 190 -3.92 -1.85 -8.25
N THR A 191 -3.16 -1.34 -9.22
CA THR A 191 -1.76 -0.93 -9.00
C THR A 191 -1.66 0.23 -8.02
N LEU A 192 -2.53 1.24 -8.13
CA LEU A 192 -2.61 2.35 -7.18
C LEU A 192 -2.93 1.84 -5.77
N ARG A 193 -3.87 0.89 -5.64
CA ARG A 193 -4.21 0.27 -4.37
C ARG A 193 -3.02 -0.43 -3.72
N ILE A 194 -2.31 -1.27 -4.48
CA ILE A 194 -1.15 -2.03 -3.99
C ILE A 194 -0.03 -1.07 -3.55
N THR A 195 0.29 -0.09 -4.39
CA THR A 195 1.36 0.89 -4.11
C THR A 195 1.03 1.83 -2.97
N PHE A 196 -0.25 2.19 -2.79
CA PHE A 196 -0.69 2.94 -1.61
C PHE A 196 -0.41 2.15 -0.32
N GLY A 197 -0.59 0.83 -0.35
CA GLY A 197 -0.18 -0.05 0.74
C GLY A 197 1.31 0.08 1.10
N TRP A 198 2.19 0.24 0.10
CA TRP A 198 3.63 0.43 0.32
C TRP A 198 3.96 1.84 0.81
N ALA A 199 3.17 2.85 0.43
CA ALA A 199 3.30 4.23 0.91
C ALA A 199 3.28 4.32 2.44
N TRP A 200 2.47 3.49 3.11
CA TRP A 200 2.46 3.38 4.58
C TRP A 200 3.79 2.94 5.17
N THR A 201 4.55 2.08 4.47
CA THR A 201 5.88 1.67 4.93
C THR A 201 6.85 2.85 4.87
N TYR A 202 6.84 3.61 3.77
CA TYR A 202 7.71 4.78 3.64
C TYR A 202 7.33 5.91 4.60
N LEU A 203 6.04 6.09 4.89
CA LEU A 203 5.57 7.01 5.93
C LEU A 203 6.22 6.69 7.27
N VAL A 204 6.16 5.43 7.71
CA VAL A 204 6.74 5.01 9.00
C VAL A 204 8.22 5.35 9.07
N VAL A 205 8.96 5.04 8.00
CA VAL A 205 10.40 5.32 7.94
C VAL A 205 10.67 6.82 8.00
N ALA A 206 9.93 7.64 7.24
CA ALA A 206 10.08 9.09 7.24
C ALA A 206 9.78 9.71 8.61
N GLU A 207 8.69 9.29 9.26
CA GLU A 207 8.28 9.82 10.56
C GLU A 207 9.22 9.42 11.71
N ILE A 208 9.85 8.25 11.61
CA ILE A 208 10.81 7.79 12.62
C ILE A 208 12.08 8.67 12.67
N VAL A 209 12.54 9.17 11.52
CA VAL A 209 13.83 9.86 11.42
C VAL A 209 13.68 11.37 11.68
N GLY A 210 12.67 12.00 11.08
CA GLY A 210 12.62 13.46 10.96
C GLY A 210 11.34 14.14 11.41
N ALA A 211 10.40 13.43 12.03
CA ALA A 211 9.13 14.02 12.47
C ALA A 211 9.12 14.34 13.98
N SER A 212 8.28 15.31 14.34
CA SER A 212 7.95 15.71 15.71
C SER A 212 6.52 15.33 16.12
N SER A 213 5.79 14.69 15.21
CA SER A 213 4.38 14.28 15.32
C SER A 213 4.11 13.13 14.35
N GLY A 214 2.99 12.43 14.52
CA GLY A 214 2.59 11.30 13.69
C GLY A 214 2.83 9.94 14.35
N LEU A 215 2.26 8.89 13.76
CA LEU A 215 2.27 7.54 14.30
C LEU A 215 3.67 6.93 14.36
N GLY A 216 4.52 7.16 13.35
CA GLY A 216 5.92 6.71 13.36
C GLY A 216 6.76 7.42 14.41
N TYR A 217 6.50 8.72 14.63
CA TYR A 217 7.11 9.48 15.73
C TYR A 217 6.67 8.93 17.10
N MET A 218 5.38 8.65 17.28
CA MET A 218 4.84 8.07 18.51
C MET A 218 5.45 6.69 18.81
N ILE A 219 5.66 5.86 17.78
CA ILE A 219 6.36 4.58 17.89
C ILE A 219 7.81 4.79 18.34
N MET A 220 8.55 5.70 17.70
CA MET A 220 9.94 5.99 18.05
C MET A 220 10.06 6.55 19.48
N GLN A 221 9.18 7.46 19.87
CA GLN A 221 9.13 8.00 21.22
C GLN A 221 8.83 6.90 22.25
N SER A 222 7.85 6.04 21.98
CA SER A 222 7.47 4.93 22.86
C SER A 222 8.60 3.91 23.04
N SER A 223 9.40 3.68 21.98
CA SER A 223 10.61 2.86 22.04
C SER A 223 11.65 3.43 23.02
N ARG A 224 11.89 4.75 22.97
CA ARG A 224 12.84 5.42 23.90
C ARG A 224 12.42 5.32 25.36
N PHE A 225 11.12 5.28 25.65
CA PHE A 225 10.58 5.14 27.01
C PHE A 225 10.24 3.69 27.41
N LEU A 226 10.67 2.69 26.62
CA LEU A 226 10.43 1.26 26.89
C LEU A 226 8.94 0.95 27.12
N ARG A 227 8.06 1.55 26.30
CA ARG A 227 6.62 1.34 26.30
C ARG A 227 6.18 0.50 25.09
N PRO A 228 6.46 -0.82 25.06
CA PRO A 228 6.11 -1.68 23.94
C PRO A 228 4.60 -1.77 23.72
N ASP A 229 3.79 -1.60 24.77
CA ASP A 229 2.33 -1.48 24.70
C ASP A 229 1.90 -0.41 23.69
N LYS A 230 2.49 0.80 23.77
CA LYS A 230 2.20 1.89 22.83
C LYS A 230 2.72 1.62 21.42
N ILE A 231 3.88 0.98 21.30
CA ILE A 231 4.44 0.58 19.99
C ILE A 231 3.48 -0.37 19.27
N PHE A 232 2.98 -1.39 19.96
CA PHE A 232 2.01 -2.33 19.40
C PHE A 232 0.71 -1.63 18.98
N VAL A 233 0.20 -0.70 19.79
CA VAL A 233 -0.97 0.12 19.41
C VAL A 233 -0.69 0.89 18.13
N GLY A 234 0.47 1.55 18.01
CA GLY A 234 0.87 2.29 16.81
C GLY A 234 0.92 1.41 15.56
N ILE A 235 1.59 0.25 15.64
CA ILE A 235 1.69 -0.70 14.53
C ILE A 235 0.31 -1.20 14.09
N ILE A 236 -0.55 -1.55 15.06
CA ILE A 236 -1.92 -2.02 14.77
C ILE A 236 -2.73 -0.92 14.09
N ILE A 237 -2.66 0.32 14.58
CA ILE A 237 -3.38 1.46 13.98
C ILE A 237 -2.91 1.70 12.55
N ILE A 238 -1.61 1.69 12.27
CA ILE A 238 -1.09 1.84 10.91
C ILE A 238 -1.60 0.70 10.01
N GLY A 239 -1.59 -0.53 10.50
CA GLY A 239 -2.14 -1.68 9.78
C GLY A 239 -3.65 -1.54 9.49
N LEU A 240 -4.42 -1.05 10.46
CA LEU A 240 -5.85 -0.79 10.30
C LEU A 240 -6.11 0.35 9.30
N LEU A 241 -5.33 1.44 9.35
CA LEU A 241 -5.44 2.54 8.38
C LEU A 241 -5.11 2.05 6.97
N GLY A 242 -4.05 1.24 6.82
CA GLY A 242 -3.72 0.55 5.59
C GLY A 242 -4.89 -0.29 5.07
N LEU A 243 -5.50 -1.11 5.93
CA LEU A 243 -6.66 -1.92 5.58
C LEU A 243 -7.88 -1.07 5.19
N VAL A 244 -8.16 0.01 5.90
CA VAL A 244 -9.25 0.94 5.57
C VAL A 244 -9.00 1.54 4.18
N THR A 245 -7.77 1.97 3.90
CA THR A 245 -7.44 2.51 2.57
C THR A 245 -7.57 1.45 1.47
N ASP A 246 -7.18 0.20 1.73
CA ASP A 246 -7.38 -0.93 0.82
C ASP A 246 -8.86 -1.19 0.51
N ILE A 247 -9.72 -1.14 1.53
CA ILE A 247 -11.17 -1.31 1.40
C ILE A 247 -11.77 -0.16 0.58
N ILE A 248 -11.33 1.09 0.82
CA ILE A 248 -11.77 2.25 0.04
C ILE A 248 -11.41 2.06 -1.45
N PHE A 249 -10.19 1.64 -1.75
CA PHE A 249 -9.79 1.34 -3.13
C PHE A 249 -10.61 0.21 -3.77
N LYS A 250 -10.90 -0.86 -3.02
CA LYS A 250 -11.79 -1.93 -3.51
C LYS A 250 -13.19 -1.42 -3.81
N PHE A 251 -13.73 -0.55 -2.96
CA PHE A 251 -15.02 0.06 -3.18
C PHE A 251 -15.01 0.92 -4.46
N ILE A 252 -14.01 1.80 -4.61
CA ILE A 252 -13.80 2.62 -5.82
C ILE A 252 -13.71 1.71 -7.05
N TYR A 253 -12.90 0.66 -7.00
CA TYR A 253 -12.77 -0.30 -8.10
C TYR A 253 -14.13 -0.92 -8.49
N SER A 254 -14.90 -1.39 -7.49
CA SER A 254 -16.19 -2.02 -7.74
C SER A 254 -17.25 -1.07 -8.30
N ALA A 255 -17.22 0.20 -7.91
CA ALA A 255 -18.11 1.23 -8.39
C ALA A 255 -17.73 1.71 -9.80
N SER A 256 -16.43 1.89 -10.06
CA SER A 256 -15.91 2.39 -11.33
C SER A 256 -15.82 1.35 -12.43
N PHE A 257 -15.68 0.06 -12.11
CA PHE A 257 -15.49 -1.03 -13.08
C PHE A 257 -16.51 -2.15 -12.93
N SER A 258 -17.78 -1.80 -12.80
CA SER A 258 -18.88 -2.77 -12.63
C SER A 258 -18.99 -3.79 -13.78
N TRP A 259 -18.59 -3.41 -15.00
CA TRP A 259 -18.59 -4.28 -16.19
C TRP A 259 -17.48 -5.35 -16.18
N MET A 260 -16.42 -5.15 -15.39
CA MET A 260 -15.35 -6.12 -15.21
C MET A 260 -15.69 -7.18 -14.15
N ARG A 261 -16.84 -7.03 -13.47
CA ARG A 261 -17.33 -8.03 -12.54
C ARG A 261 -17.62 -9.29 -13.34
N LYS A 262 -16.68 -10.23 -13.34
CA LYS A 262 -16.96 -11.61 -13.78
C LYS A 262 -18.21 -12.05 -13.04
N GLU A 263 -19.24 -12.42 -13.79
CA GLU A 263 -20.35 -13.20 -13.25
C GLU A 263 -19.74 -14.45 -12.60
N GLY A 264 -19.72 -14.46 -11.26
CA GLY A 264 -19.22 -15.58 -10.45
C GLY A 264 -17.89 -15.34 -9.73
N VAL A 265 -17.93 -14.60 -8.61
CA VAL A 265 -17.38 -14.97 -7.29
C VAL A 265 -18.23 -14.33 -6.19
#